data_AF-A0A933LHW4-F1
#
_entry.id   AF-A0A933LHW4-F1
#
_cell.length_a   1.000
_cell.length_b   1.000
_cell.length_c   1.000
_cell.angle_alpha   90.00
_cell.angle_beta   90.00
_cell.angle_gamma   90.00
#
_symmetry.space_group_name_H-M   'P 1'
#
loop_
_entity.id
_entity.type
_entity.pdbx_description
1 polymer ?
#
loop_
_entity_poly.entity_id
_entity_poly.type
_entity_poly.pdbx_seq_one_letter_code
_entity_poly.pdbx_strand_id
1 'polypeptide(L)'
;DNAPTYVVLFHTADALTHQAGPGILTLLGGNFIREDLLVGISLGAVFMGANTYIGNGPNFMVKSIAEASGVRMPSFFGYMLYSVGILIPIFVVVMFVFLM
;
A
#
# COMPACT_ATOMS: atom_id res chain seq x y z
N ASP A 1 6.87 4.50 -4.69
CA ASP A 1 6.77 5.46 -3.55
C ASP A 1 6.37 4.76 -2.24
N ASN A 2 5.66 3.64 -2.28
CA ASN A 2 5.21 2.90 -1.10
C ASN A 2 6.28 1.97 -0.47
N ALA A 3 7.54 2.11 -0.90
CA ALA A 3 8.64 1.29 -0.43
C ALA A 3 8.83 1.34 1.10
N PRO A 4 8.71 2.49 1.78
CA PRO A 4 8.82 2.53 3.24
C PRO A 4 7.77 1.64 3.94
N THR A 5 6.50 1.74 3.54
CA THR A 5 5.42 0.90 4.09
C THR A 5 5.64 -0.57 3.78
N TYR A 6 6.03 -0.89 2.54
CA TYR A 6 6.33 -2.27 2.13
C TYR A 6 7.44 -2.87 3.00
N VAL A 7 8.57 -2.19 3.14
CA VAL A 7 9.75 -2.69 3.87
C VAL A 7 9.45 -2.92 5.35
N VAL A 8 8.73 -2.00 6.00
CA VAL A 8 8.35 -2.17 7.41
C VAL A 8 7.46 -3.40 7.61
N LEU A 9 6.44 -3.57 6.76
CA LEU A 9 5.54 -4.71 6.88
C LEU A 9 6.23 -6.02 6.48
N PHE A 10 7.13 -5.97 5.50
CA PHE A 10 7.95 -7.10 5.10
C PHE A 10 8.80 -7.63 6.26
N HIS A 11 9.53 -6.75 6.96
CA HIS A 11 10.30 -7.14 8.15
C HIS A 11 9.41 -7.65 9.28
N THR A 12 8.19 -7.12 9.39
CA THR A 12 7.21 -7.61 10.36
C THR A 12 6.77 -9.03 10.02
N ALA A 13 6.50 -9.34 8.74
CA ALA A 13 6.12 -10.68 8.30
C ALA A 13 7.28 -11.69 8.36
N ASP A 14 8.50 -11.26 8.05
CA ASP A 14 9.74 -12.03 8.24
C ASP A 14 9.89 -12.45 9.71
N ALA A 15 9.73 -11.50 10.64
CA ALA A 15 9.82 -11.77 12.08
C ALA A 15 8.71 -12.69 12.62
N LEU A 16 7.55 -12.78 11.95
CA LEU A 16 6.43 -13.63 12.36
C LEU A 16 6.56 -15.08 11.83
N THR A 17 7.44 -15.31 10.86
CA THR A 17 7.54 -16.60 10.16
C THR A 17 8.79 -17.34 10.63
N HIS A 18 8.60 -18.32 11.52
CA HIS A 18 9.71 -18.92 12.25
C HIS A 18 10.29 -20.19 11.62
N GLN A 19 9.58 -20.86 10.70
CA GLN A 19 9.93 -22.21 10.23
C GLN A 19 9.51 -22.42 8.77
N ALA A 20 10.23 -23.28 8.06
CA ALA A 20 9.87 -23.70 6.70
C ALA A 20 8.60 -24.57 6.70
N GLY A 21 7.80 -24.47 5.63
CA GLY A 21 6.58 -25.24 5.46
C GLY A 21 5.87 -24.93 4.14
N PRO A 22 4.72 -25.58 3.87
CA PRO A 22 3.90 -25.26 2.70
C PRO A 22 3.47 -23.79 2.73
N GLY A 23 3.59 -23.09 1.59
CA GLY A 23 3.23 -21.67 1.48
C GLY A 23 4.22 -20.71 2.16
N ILE A 24 5.44 -21.17 2.45
CA ILE A 24 6.51 -20.37 3.04
C ILE A 24 7.69 -20.33 2.06
N LEU A 25 8.15 -19.12 1.78
CA LEU A 25 9.27 -18.82 0.91
C LEU A 25 10.54 -18.67 1.73
N THR A 26 11.65 -19.22 1.23
CA THR A 26 12.98 -19.01 1.81
C THR A 26 13.63 -17.77 1.20
N LEU A 27 14.06 -16.83 2.04
CA LEU A 27 14.73 -15.61 1.60
C LEU A 27 16.23 -15.82 1.39
N LEU A 28 16.83 -14.91 0.61
CA LEU A 28 18.28 -14.72 0.55
C LEU A 28 18.78 -14.30 1.94
N GLY A 29 19.35 -15.24 2.69
CA GLY A 29 19.76 -15.04 4.09
C GLY A 29 19.32 -16.16 5.04
N GLY A 30 18.49 -17.10 4.56
CA GLY A 30 18.06 -18.26 5.36
C GLY A 30 16.81 -18.01 6.22
N ASN A 31 16.26 -16.80 6.18
CA ASN A 31 14.96 -16.49 6.79
C ASN A 31 13.80 -17.05 5.97
N PHE A 32 12.61 -16.99 6.56
CA PHE A 32 11.38 -17.50 5.97
C PHE A 32 10.31 -16.41 5.97
N ILE A 33 9.47 -16.37 4.93
CA ILE A 33 8.28 -15.51 4.91
C ILE A 33 7.12 -16.26 4.32
N ARG A 34 5.93 -16.11 4.91
CA ARG A 34 4.72 -16.67 4.32
C ARG A 34 4.35 -15.95 3.03
N GLU A 35 4.04 -16.71 2.00
CA GLU A 35 3.69 -16.20 0.68
C GLU A 35 2.41 -15.34 0.71
N ASP A 36 1.41 -15.75 1.49
CA ASP A 36 0.15 -15.01 1.63
C ASP A 36 0.35 -13.63 2.27
N LEU A 37 1.22 -13.53 3.28
CA LEU A 37 1.61 -12.26 3.86
C LEU A 37 2.37 -11.39 2.86
N LEU A 38 3.30 -11.98 2.10
CA LEU A 38 4.08 -11.25 1.11
C LEU A 38 3.19 -10.66 0.01
N VAL A 39 2.21 -11.43 -0.49
CA VAL A 39 1.21 -10.97 -1.44
C VAL A 39 0.37 -9.85 -0.83
N GLY A 40 -0.15 -10.05 0.39
CA GLY A 40 -0.95 -9.05 1.08
C GLY A 40 -0.22 -7.72 1.31
N ILE A 41 1.07 -7.78 1.70
CA ILE A 41 1.93 -6.61 1.89
C ILE A 41 2.19 -5.90 0.56
N SER A 42 2.47 -6.66 -0.50
CA SER A 42 2.72 -6.13 -1.85
C SER A 42 1.52 -5.34 -2.35
N LEU A 43 0.33 -5.94 -2.30
CA LEU A 43 -0.90 -5.32 -2.76
C LEU A 43 -1.31 -4.16 -1.84
N GLY A 44 -1.27 -4.36 -0.53
CA GLY A 44 -1.66 -3.35 0.45
C GLY A 44 -0.79 -2.09 0.38
N ALA A 45 0.53 -2.25 0.26
CA ALA A 45 1.43 -1.12 0.11
C ALA A 45 1.10 -0.30 -1.14
N VAL A 46 0.73 -0.94 -2.25
CA VAL A 46 0.40 -0.25 -3.51
C VAL A 46 -0.98 0.43 -3.47
N PHE A 47 -2.03 -0.30 -3.09
CA PHE A 47 -3.40 0.21 -3.20
C PHE A 47 -3.79 1.19 -2.09
N MET A 48 -3.17 1.09 -0.91
CA MET A 48 -3.61 1.89 0.25
C MET A 48 -2.93 3.26 0.36
N GLY A 49 -1.76 3.45 -0.26
CA GLY A 49 -1.00 4.71 -0.21
C GLY A 49 -1.75 5.90 -0.82
N ALA A 50 -2.61 5.65 -1.82
CA ALA A 50 -3.35 6.69 -2.51
C ALA A 50 -4.64 7.16 -1.80
N ASN A 51 -5.04 6.51 -0.71
CA ASN A 51 -6.27 6.87 0.01
C ASN A 51 -6.18 8.25 0.67
N THR A 52 -4.98 8.78 0.89
CA THR A 52 -4.78 10.16 1.37
C THR A 52 -3.62 10.83 0.64
N TYR A 53 -3.60 12.16 0.58
CA TYR A 53 -2.48 12.89 -0.02
C TYR A 53 -1.20 12.83 0.83
N ILE A 54 -1.28 12.42 2.10
CA ILE A 54 -0.09 12.15 2.93
C ILE A 54 0.35 10.69 2.87
N GLY A 55 -0.44 9.83 2.23
CA GLY A 55 -0.21 8.39 2.24
C GLY A 55 0.99 7.96 1.41
N ASN A 56 1.41 8.77 0.43
CA ASN A 56 2.66 8.60 -0.28
C ASN A 56 3.30 9.94 -0.70
N GLY A 57 4.60 9.90 -1.00
CA GLY A 57 5.39 11.08 -1.36
C GLY A 57 4.88 11.83 -2.61
N PRO A 58 4.59 11.16 -3.74
CA PRO A 58 4.09 11.80 -4.95
C PRO A 58 2.78 12.56 -4.73
N ASN A 59 1.79 12.00 -4.03
CA ASN A 59 0.53 12.69 -3.77
C ASN A 59 0.75 13.93 -2.89
N PHE A 60 1.63 13.84 -1.91
CA PHE A 60 1.97 14.97 -1.05
C PHE A 60 2.64 16.09 -1.86
N MET A 61 3.56 15.72 -2.76
CA MET A 61 4.21 16.64 -3.67
C MET A 61 3.21 17.34 -4.60
N VAL A 62 2.28 16.59 -5.21
CA VAL A 62 1.23 17.15 -6.08
C VAL A 62 0.35 18.12 -5.30
N LYS A 63 -0.05 17.78 -4.06
CA LYS A 63 -0.80 18.68 -3.19
C LYS A 63 -0.04 19.98 -2.92
N SER A 64 1.25 19.90 -2.57
CA SER A 64 2.07 21.08 -2.29
C SER A 64 2.23 21.99 -3.52
N ILE A 65 2.40 21.41 -4.71
CA ILE A 65 2.48 22.18 -5.97
C ILE A 65 1.15 22.88 -6.27
N ALA A 66 0.02 22.19 -6.07
CA ALA A 66 -1.31 22.75 -6.27
C ALA A 66 -1.58 23.92 -5.30
N GLU A 67 -1.27 23.75 -4.02
CA GLU A 67 -1.40 24.81 -2.99
C GLU A 67 -0.50 26.01 -3.31
N ALA A 68 0.76 25.78 -3.71
CA ALA A 68 1.67 26.85 -4.11
C ALA A 68 1.19 27.61 -5.36
N SER A 69 0.43 26.95 -6.23
CA SER A 69 -0.17 27.54 -7.43
C SER A 69 -1.51 28.24 -7.16
N GLY A 70 -1.94 28.33 -5.89
CA GLY A 70 -3.20 28.96 -5.49
C GLY A 70 -4.45 28.10 -5.71
N VAL A 71 -4.29 26.81 -6.04
CA VAL A 71 -5.42 25.87 -6.17
C VAL A 71 -5.88 25.44 -4.78
N ARG A 72 -7.16 25.66 -4.47
CA ARG A 72 -7.76 25.19 -3.21
C ARG A 72 -7.84 23.67 -3.20
N MET A 73 -7.00 23.05 -2.38
CA MET A 73 -7.04 21.60 -2.14
C MET A 73 -8.11 21.24 -1.10
N PRO A 74 -8.76 20.07 -1.23
CA PRO A 74 -9.71 19.58 -0.24
C PRO A 74 -9.02 19.35 1.12
N SER A 75 -9.81 19.44 2.20
CA SER A 75 -9.35 19.05 3.53
C SER A 75 -9.00 17.57 3.57
N PHE A 76 -8.26 17.13 4.60
CA PHE A 76 -7.86 15.73 4.77
C PHE A 76 -9.04 14.75 4.62
N PHE A 77 -10.11 14.97 5.37
CA PHE A 77 -11.31 14.13 5.32
C PHE A 77 -12.09 14.30 4.01
N GLY A 78 -12.06 15.49 3.41
CA GLY A 78 -12.64 15.73 2.09
C GLY A 78 -11.95 14.86 1.03
N TYR A 79 -10.62 14.89 0.98
CA TYR A 79 -9.84 14.04 0.09
C TYR A 79 -10.13 12.56 0.33
N MET A 80 -10.20 12.14 1.60
CA MET A 80 -10.46 10.74 1.95
C MET A 80 -11.82 10.26 1.44
N LEU A 81 -12.86 11.10 1.47
CA LEU A 81 -14.16 10.75 0.92
C LEU A 81 -14.10 10.57 -0.60
N TYR A 82 -13.41 11.49 -1.30
CA TYR A 82 -13.19 11.39 -2.75
C TYR A 82 -12.39 10.15 -3.12
N SER A 83 -11.29 9.89 -2.42
CA SER A 83 -10.39 8.77 -2.68
C SER A 83 -11.10 7.45 -2.41
N VAL A 84 -11.79 7.29 -1.28
CA VAL A 84 -12.55 6.08 -0.95
C VAL A 84 -13.65 5.84 -1.98
N GLY A 85 -14.39 6.88 -2.37
CA GLY A 85 -15.47 6.78 -3.35
C GLY A 85 -15.03 6.32 -4.74
N ILE A 86 -13.76 6.50 -5.10
CA ILE A 86 -13.21 6.15 -6.42
C ILE A 86 -12.30 4.91 -6.34
N LEU A 87 -11.34 4.91 -5.42
CA LEU A 87 -10.31 3.88 -5.30
C LEU A 87 -10.84 2.58 -4.74
N ILE A 88 -11.80 2.59 -3.80
CA ILE A 88 -12.35 1.33 -3.26
C ILE A 88 -13.14 0.57 -4.34
N PRO A 89 -14.04 1.18 -5.13
CA PRO A 89 -14.67 0.49 -6.25
C PRO A 89 -13.66 -0.08 -7.25
N ILE A 90 -12.63 0.69 -7.61
CA ILE A 90 -11.57 0.22 -8.51
C ILE A 90 -10.82 -0.97 -7.90
N PHE A 91 -10.47 -0.88 -6.62
CA PHE A 91 -9.79 -1.96 -5.90
C PHE A 91 -10.64 -3.25 -5.89
N VAL A 92 -11.95 -3.14 -5.67
CA VAL A 92 -12.88 -4.27 -5.75
C VAL A 92 -12.88 -4.89 -7.15
N VAL A 93 -12.97 -4.06 -8.20
CA VAL A 93 -12.92 -4.56 -9.59
C VAL A 93 -11.59 -5.25 -9.89
N VAL A 94 -10.46 -4.66 -9.49
CA VAL A 94 -9.13 -5.27 -9.67
C VAL A 94 -9.04 -6.60 -8.93
N MET A 95 -9.59 -6.68 -7.72
CA MET A 95 -9.61 -7.91 -6.93
C MET A 95 -10.37 -9.03 -7.65
N PHE A 96 -11.54 -8.75 -8.22
CA PHE A 96 -12.32 -9.76 -8.96
C PHE A 96 -11.71 -10.15 -10.31
N VAL A 97 -11.05 -9.24 -11.02
CA VAL A 97 -10.54 -9.51 -12.37
C VAL A 97 -9.17 -10.19 -12.35
N PHE A 98 -8.31 -9.86 -11.38
CA PHE A 98 -6.92 -10.28 -11.39
C PHE A 98 -6.50 -11.17 -10.21
N LEU A 99 -7.23 -11.14 -9.09
CA LEU A 99 -6.78 -11.77 -7.83
C LEU A 99 -7.74 -12.86 -7.31
N MET A 100 -8.87 -13.07 -7.98
CA MET A 100 -9.87 -14.11 -7.68
C MET A 100 -9.91 -15.13 -8.82
#